data_AF-G8BXY6-F1
#
_entry.id   AF-G8BXY6-F1
#
_cell.length_a   1.000
_cell.length_b   1.000
_cell.length_c   1.000
_cell.angle_alpha   90.00
_cell.angle_beta   90.00
_cell.angle_gamma   90.00
#
_symmetry.space_group_name_H-M   'P 1'
#
loop_
_entity.id
_entity.type
_entity.pdbx_description
1 polymer ?
#
loop_
_entity_poly.entity_id
_entity_poly.type
_entity_poly.pdbx_seq_one_letter_code
_entity_poly.pdbx_strand_id
1 'polypeptide(L)'
;MSKPPNPALKAMGLSWIKLPSRNWIIFGTVFGGLVSGVLYDKDIQKKIRLKYINEVKSNSNTKISTVEVPRKITVFIAPPPSDYLDVSMKIWRRYVKPILYYSGYEYELIEENRQGLIRTEVANRIRAVRRELKQQLEDKNTKSELRIETAKNGNGESEDDNGKEFKRNFDYRDIMGIFYKSEKPKEIISEDSQTLLPELAGGVICIGRGSYKEYINGIHEGMLGPLEALSEPTIAEINNEPASEPQGNTSIDNDSTNVDINIATSSTELNPTLNKVSDTDKDSENEDDEDDDEKRETRKLKPYLTSDQYSTVDIPLEISQALLKGNDIIRDPQNKIPIMLHQPVLVIPVPNLIGFLAIPERIYRFYTKRKYVEEVCSEVASLVNQKNIRPYESSADLSLAAQEESDWPSKWVKQGLERKSEWTQELKDDPRVTKYMHICASPPQEQDK
;
A
#
# COMPACT_ATOMS: atom_id res chain seq x y z
N MET A 1 49.50 -11.70 -51.03
CA MET A 1 50.20 -10.44 -51.40
C MET A 1 49.22 -9.29 -51.31
N SER A 2 49.36 -8.39 -50.33
CA SER A 2 48.55 -7.17 -50.24
C SER A 2 48.98 -6.19 -51.34
N LYS A 3 48.04 -5.67 -52.13
CA LYS A 3 48.30 -4.62 -53.12
C LYS A 3 49.01 -3.43 -52.47
N PRO A 4 50.00 -2.80 -53.14
CA PRO A 4 50.66 -1.60 -52.63
C PRO A 4 49.65 -0.46 -52.46
N PRO A 5 49.80 0.39 -51.44
CA PRO A 5 48.86 1.48 -51.17
C PRO A 5 48.88 2.50 -52.31
N ASN A 6 47.71 3.03 -52.66
CA ASN A 6 47.54 4.05 -53.70
C ASN A 6 48.41 5.28 -53.36
N PRO A 7 49.38 5.66 -54.22
CA PRO A 7 50.36 6.71 -53.94
C PRO A 7 49.74 8.09 -53.72
N ALA A 8 48.55 8.35 -54.28
CA ALA A 8 47.84 9.61 -54.10
C ALA A 8 47.40 9.87 -52.65
N LEU A 9 46.95 8.84 -51.93
CA LEU A 9 46.52 8.97 -50.53
C LEU A 9 47.70 9.14 -49.57
N LYS A 10 48.85 8.51 -49.89
CA LYS A 10 50.09 8.65 -49.13
C LYS A 10 50.67 10.05 -49.24
N ALA A 11 50.54 10.70 -50.41
CA ALA A 11 50.96 12.07 -50.64
C ALA A 11 50.14 13.11 -49.86
N MET A 12 48.90 12.77 -49.45
CA MET A 12 48.03 13.63 -48.62
C MET A 12 48.24 13.47 -47.11
N GLY A 13 49.20 12.65 -46.66
CA GLY A 13 49.51 12.48 -45.23
C GLY A 13 48.51 11.62 -44.45
N LEU A 14 47.50 11.04 -45.10
CA LEU A 14 46.57 10.12 -44.45
C LEU A 14 47.20 8.73 -44.31
N SER A 15 47.41 8.29 -43.07
CA SER A 15 47.78 6.89 -42.79
C SER A 15 46.62 5.96 -43.16
N TRP A 16 46.88 4.88 -43.89
CA TRP A 16 45.85 3.94 -44.30
C TRP A 16 45.35 3.16 -43.07
N ILE A 17 44.20 3.54 -42.52
CA ILE A 17 43.50 2.74 -41.51
C ILE A 17 43.04 1.46 -42.22
N LYS A 18 43.67 0.34 -41.92
CA LYS A 18 43.24 -0.96 -42.47
C LYS A 18 41.81 -1.19 -42.01
N LEU A 19 40.89 -1.39 -42.96
CA LEU A 19 39.52 -1.75 -42.63
C LEU A 19 39.55 -3.06 -41.82
N PRO A 20 38.75 -3.17 -40.75
CA PRO A 20 38.63 -4.41 -40.01
C PRO A 20 38.17 -5.54 -40.94
N SER A 21 38.55 -6.77 -40.61
CA SER A 21 38.15 -7.94 -41.40
C SER A 21 36.62 -8.07 -41.50
N ARG A 22 36.12 -8.81 -42.51
CA ARG A 22 34.67 -9.04 -42.70
C ARG A 22 33.96 -9.48 -41.42
N ASN A 23 34.52 -10.43 -40.68
CA ASN A 23 33.92 -10.95 -39.45
C ASN A 23 33.85 -9.87 -38.36
N TRP A 24 34.86 -9.01 -38.27
CA TRP A 24 34.87 -7.87 -37.35
C TRP A 24 33.85 -6.81 -37.72
N ILE A 25 33.64 -6.54 -39.02
CA ILE A 25 32.59 -5.63 -39.48
C ILE A 25 31.21 -6.18 -39.11
N ILE A 26 30.94 -7.46 -39.42
CA ILE A 26 29.67 -8.11 -39.07
C ILE A 26 29.42 -8.03 -37.56
N PHE A 27 30.43 -8.40 -36.76
CA PHE A 27 30.34 -8.32 -35.31
C PHE A 27 30.07 -6.89 -34.84
N GLY A 28 30.82 -5.90 -35.33
CA GLY A 28 30.66 -4.50 -34.95
C GLY A 28 29.28 -3.93 -35.33
N THR A 29 28.74 -4.32 -36.49
CA THR A 29 27.40 -3.91 -36.91
C THR A 29 26.31 -4.52 -36.02
N VAL A 30 26.38 -5.82 -35.73
CA VAL A 30 25.38 -6.49 -34.86
C VAL A 30 25.46 -5.94 -33.43
N PHE A 31 26.66 -5.86 -32.86
CA PHE A 31 26.87 -5.34 -31.51
C PHE A 31 26.46 -3.87 -31.40
N GLY A 32 26.85 -3.04 -32.36
CA GLY A 32 26.45 -1.63 -32.43
C GLY A 32 24.94 -1.48 -32.53
N GLY A 33 24.26 -2.30 -33.35
CA GLY A 33 22.80 -2.34 -33.43
C GLY A 33 22.13 -2.67 -32.09
N LEU A 34 22.60 -3.70 -31.40
CA LEU A 34 22.07 -4.09 -30.09
C LEU A 34 22.26 -2.99 -29.04
N VAL A 35 23.48 -2.44 -28.92
CA VAL A 35 23.80 -1.39 -27.93
C VAL A 35 23.04 -0.10 -28.23
N SER A 36 22.99 0.32 -29.50
CA SER A 36 22.27 1.53 -29.92
C SER A 36 20.78 1.43 -29.60
N GLY A 37 20.14 0.26 -29.82
CA GLY A 37 18.75 0.04 -29.44
C GLY A 37 18.50 0.22 -27.94
N VAL A 38 19.41 -0.25 -27.08
CA VAL A 38 19.29 -0.09 -25.61
C VAL A 38 19.47 1.37 -25.20
N LEU A 39 20.44 2.07 -25.78
CA LEU A 39 20.67 3.48 -25.50
C LEU A 39 19.50 4.35 -25.97
N TYR A 40 18.97 4.05 -27.16
CA TYR A 40 17.81 4.73 -27.72
C TYR A 40 16.57 4.57 -26.83
N ASP A 41 16.25 3.35 -26.40
CA ASP A 41 15.07 3.12 -25.55
C ASP A 41 15.24 3.80 -24.18
N LYS A 42 16.44 3.77 -23.58
CA LYS A 42 16.72 4.49 -22.32
C LYS A 42 16.60 6.01 -22.45
N ASP A 43 17.04 6.59 -23.57
CA ASP A 43 16.90 8.02 -23.84
C ASP A 43 15.42 8.42 -24.01
N ILE A 44 14.64 7.61 -24.73
CA ILE A 44 13.19 7.82 -24.83
C ILE A 44 12.51 7.72 -23.47
N GLN A 45 12.80 6.68 -22.68
CA GLN A 45 12.24 6.54 -21.33
C GLN A 45 12.53 7.78 -20.47
N LYS A 46 13.72 8.39 -20.62
CA LYS A 46 14.07 9.64 -19.94
C LYS A 46 13.24 10.81 -20.44
N LYS A 47 13.07 10.96 -21.76
CA LYS A 47 12.24 12.00 -22.38
C LYS A 47 10.78 11.91 -21.95
N ILE A 48 10.21 10.69 -21.97
CA ILE A 48 8.85 10.40 -21.50
C ILE A 48 8.68 10.82 -20.04
N ARG A 49 9.59 10.39 -19.17
CA ARG A 49 9.52 10.76 -17.75
C ARG A 49 9.57 12.27 -17.56
N LEU A 50 10.46 12.96 -18.29
CA LEU A 50 10.58 14.42 -18.21
C LEU A 50 9.33 15.14 -18.74
N LYS A 51 8.68 14.62 -19.79
CA LYS A 51 7.40 15.13 -20.31
C LYS A 51 6.34 15.17 -19.20
N TYR A 52 6.10 14.05 -18.53
CA TYR A 52 5.09 13.96 -17.47
C TYR A 52 5.49 14.67 -16.17
N ILE A 53 6.77 14.66 -15.81
CA ILE A 53 7.29 15.48 -14.69
C ILE A 53 6.99 16.96 -14.93
N ASN A 54 7.26 17.46 -16.14
CA ASN A 54 7.01 18.86 -16.47
C ASN A 54 5.52 19.21 -16.48
N GLU A 55 4.65 18.26 -16.85
CA GLU A 55 3.20 18.43 -16.78
C GLU A 55 2.73 18.62 -15.32
N VAL A 56 3.13 17.74 -14.40
CA VAL A 56 2.67 17.80 -13.00
C VAL A 56 3.37 18.88 -12.16
N LYS A 57 4.51 19.39 -12.64
CA LYS A 57 5.33 20.39 -11.93
C LYS A 57 4.56 21.68 -11.66
N SER A 58 3.53 22.01 -12.44
CA SER A 58 2.64 23.14 -12.16
C SER A 58 2.04 23.07 -10.76
N ASN A 59 1.68 21.86 -10.30
CA ASN A 59 0.99 21.64 -9.03
C ASN A 59 1.94 21.93 -7.86
N SER A 60 3.23 21.61 -7.98
CA SER A 60 4.21 21.92 -6.93
C SER A 60 4.45 23.43 -6.71
N ASN A 61 4.13 24.28 -7.69
CA ASN A 61 4.32 25.72 -7.58
C ASN A 61 3.13 26.45 -6.92
N THR A 62 2.02 25.75 -6.66
CA THR A 62 0.86 26.36 -6.00
C THR A 62 1.17 26.62 -4.53
N LYS A 63 0.87 27.83 -4.06
CA LYS A 63 1.10 28.19 -2.66
C LYS A 63 0.00 27.58 -1.78
N ILE A 64 0.40 26.84 -0.76
CA ILE A 64 -0.49 26.27 0.26
C ILE A 64 -0.50 27.15 1.51
N SER A 65 -1.59 27.14 2.27
CA SER A 65 -1.68 27.79 3.58
C SER A 65 -0.76 27.11 4.60
N THR A 66 -0.37 27.82 5.65
CA THR A 66 0.45 27.25 6.75
C THR A 66 -0.31 26.23 7.61
N VAL A 67 -1.64 26.17 7.47
CA VAL A 67 -2.53 25.29 8.22
C VAL A 67 -2.93 24.06 7.42
N GLU A 68 -2.69 24.09 6.11
CA GLU A 68 -3.16 23.06 5.18
C GLU A 68 -2.05 22.05 4.89
N VAL A 69 -2.45 20.77 4.79
CA VAL A 69 -1.58 19.67 4.40
C VAL A 69 -1.99 19.21 3.01
N PRO A 70 -1.03 19.02 2.08
CA PRO A 70 -1.34 18.62 0.72
C PRO A 70 -2.02 17.27 0.67
N ARG A 71 -2.71 17.00 -0.43
CA ARG A 71 -3.27 15.69 -0.77
C ARG A 71 -2.26 14.56 -0.53
N LYS A 72 -2.73 13.47 0.08
CA LYS A 72 -1.93 12.28 0.39
C LYS A 72 -2.34 11.09 -0.48
N ILE A 73 -1.36 10.44 -1.11
CA ILE A 73 -1.55 9.27 -1.98
C ILE A 73 -0.98 8.03 -1.30
N THR A 74 -1.80 7.00 -1.15
CA THR A 74 -1.35 5.70 -0.61
C THR A 74 -0.89 4.79 -1.75
N VAL A 75 0.25 4.13 -1.57
CA VAL A 75 0.86 3.28 -2.58
C VAL A 75 1.09 1.89 -2.00
N PHE A 76 0.39 0.91 -2.55
CA PHE A 76 0.52 -0.49 -2.19
C PHE A 76 1.43 -1.21 -3.18
N ILE A 77 2.48 -1.87 -2.68
CA ILE A 77 3.43 -2.60 -3.52
C ILE A 77 3.50 -4.06 -3.08
N ALA A 78 3.25 -4.95 -4.04
CA ALA A 78 3.47 -6.38 -3.89
C ALA A 78 4.58 -6.87 -4.83
N PRO A 79 5.36 -7.90 -4.45
CA PRO A 79 6.30 -8.55 -5.35
C PRO A 79 5.56 -9.33 -6.45
N PRO A 80 6.16 -9.52 -7.64
CA PRO A 80 5.66 -10.51 -8.57
C PRO A 80 5.84 -11.93 -7.99
N PRO A 81 5.00 -12.90 -8.38
CA PRO A 81 5.08 -14.24 -7.82
C PRO A 81 6.41 -14.92 -8.13
N SER A 82 6.94 -15.64 -7.14
CA SER A 82 8.25 -16.33 -7.22
C SER A 82 9.46 -15.42 -7.49
N ASP A 83 9.35 -14.12 -7.19
CA ASP A 83 10.43 -13.14 -7.35
C ASP A 83 10.42 -12.14 -6.17
N TYR A 84 11.37 -11.23 -6.16
CA TYR A 84 11.59 -10.28 -5.07
C TYR A 84 10.83 -8.96 -5.27
N LEU A 85 10.55 -8.29 -4.14
CA LEU A 85 9.91 -6.97 -4.10
C LEU A 85 10.70 -5.89 -4.86
N ASP A 86 12.01 -6.07 -5.02
CA ASP A 86 12.87 -5.19 -5.80
C ASP A 86 12.41 -4.97 -7.23
N VAL A 87 11.73 -5.94 -7.84
CA VAL A 87 11.20 -5.81 -9.21
C VAL A 87 10.11 -4.75 -9.26
N SER A 88 9.12 -4.82 -8.37
CA SER A 88 8.06 -3.83 -8.24
C SER A 88 8.61 -2.48 -7.75
N MET A 89 9.57 -2.50 -6.82
CA MET A 89 10.23 -1.29 -6.31
C MET A 89 11.04 -0.55 -7.39
N LYS A 90 11.59 -1.25 -8.38
CA LYS A 90 12.24 -0.60 -9.54
C LYS A 90 11.23 0.21 -10.36
N ILE A 91 10.01 -0.28 -10.54
CA ILE A 91 8.93 0.43 -11.26
C ILE A 91 8.53 1.67 -10.47
N TRP A 92 8.28 1.51 -9.17
CA TRP A 92 7.99 2.61 -8.25
C TRP A 92 9.05 3.71 -8.30
N ARG A 93 10.32 3.36 -7.99
CA ARG A 93 11.42 4.33 -7.88
C ARG A 93 11.70 5.04 -9.21
N ARG A 94 11.56 4.34 -10.33
CA ARG A 94 11.95 4.85 -11.65
C ARG A 94 10.85 5.64 -12.36
N TYR A 95 9.59 5.25 -12.22
CA TYR A 95 8.51 5.81 -13.04
C TYR A 95 7.48 6.57 -12.21
N VAL A 96 7.04 6.00 -11.08
CA VAL A 96 5.94 6.58 -10.28
C VAL A 96 6.43 7.67 -9.32
N LYS A 97 7.43 7.35 -8.47
CA LYS A 97 7.96 8.23 -7.43
C LYS A 97 8.37 9.62 -7.96
N PRO A 98 9.07 9.75 -9.10
CA PRO A 98 9.45 11.07 -9.61
C PRO A 98 8.24 11.96 -9.91
N ILE A 99 7.17 11.40 -10.48
CA ILE A 99 5.97 12.17 -10.83
C ILE A 99 5.29 12.69 -9.56
N LEU A 100 5.09 11.83 -8.55
CA LEU A 100 4.52 12.22 -7.26
C LEU A 100 5.41 13.24 -6.51
N TYR A 101 6.72 13.06 -6.57
CA TYR A 101 7.67 13.98 -5.94
C TYR A 101 7.60 15.38 -6.56
N TYR A 102 7.58 15.48 -7.89
CA TYR A 102 7.51 16.77 -8.57
C TYR A 102 6.10 17.38 -8.63
N SER A 103 5.05 16.62 -8.28
CA SER A 103 3.71 17.19 -8.10
C SER A 103 3.54 17.91 -6.77
N GLY A 104 4.41 17.63 -5.78
CA GLY A 104 4.32 18.20 -4.44
C GLY A 104 3.30 17.51 -3.52
N TYR A 105 2.84 16.31 -3.90
CA TYR A 105 1.91 15.52 -3.07
C TYR A 105 2.65 14.61 -2.11
N GLU A 106 2.06 14.42 -0.94
CA GLU A 106 2.56 13.45 0.03
C GLU A 106 2.21 12.03 -0.43
N TYR A 107 3.11 11.08 -0.24
CA TYR A 107 2.81 9.68 -0.49
C TYR A 107 3.17 8.82 0.72
N GLU A 108 2.33 7.83 0.98
CA GLU A 108 2.58 6.77 1.95
C GLU A 108 2.84 5.48 1.19
N LEU A 109 4.03 4.92 1.42
CA LEU A 109 4.46 3.68 0.77
C LEU A 109 4.25 2.51 1.73
N ILE A 110 3.43 1.56 1.31
CA ILE A 110 3.20 0.30 2.00
C ILE A 110 3.83 -0.79 1.15
N GLU A 111 4.94 -1.32 1.67
CA GLU A 111 5.70 -2.38 1.01
C GLU A 111 5.48 -3.70 1.74
N GLU A 112 4.98 -4.71 1.03
CA GLU A 112 4.68 -6.00 1.64
C GLU A 112 5.28 -7.14 0.83
N ASN A 113 6.06 -7.98 1.50
CA ASN A 113 6.69 -9.17 0.91
C ASN A 113 5.80 -10.40 0.95
N ARG A 114 4.86 -10.45 1.91
CA ARG A 114 3.99 -11.62 2.14
C ARG A 114 2.58 -11.34 1.64
N GLN A 115 1.91 -12.41 1.26
CA GLN A 115 0.52 -12.35 0.81
C GLN A 115 -0.44 -12.12 1.98
N GLY A 116 -1.47 -11.31 1.73
CA GLY A 116 -2.58 -11.02 2.64
C GLY A 116 -2.31 -9.92 3.66
N LEU A 117 -1.12 -9.32 3.65
CA LEU A 117 -0.80 -8.19 4.53
C LEU A 117 -1.44 -6.89 4.03
N ILE A 118 -1.44 -6.63 2.72
CA ILE A 118 -2.11 -5.45 2.14
C ILE A 118 -3.61 -5.54 2.42
N ARG A 119 -4.21 -6.72 2.20
CA ARG A 119 -5.62 -6.98 2.54
C ARG A 119 -5.91 -6.64 4.00
N THR A 120 -5.10 -7.19 4.90
CA THR A 120 -5.29 -7.02 6.35
C THR A 120 -5.13 -5.57 6.77
N GLU A 121 -4.16 -4.85 6.21
CA GLU A 121 -3.95 -3.44 6.52
C GLU A 121 -5.11 -2.57 6.05
N VAL A 122 -5.56 -2.73 4.80
CA VAL A 122 -6.72 -2.01 4.26
C VAL A 122 -7.96 -2.30 5.11
N ALA A 123 -8.22 -3.57 5.42
CA ALA A 123 -9.34 -3.96 6.27
C ALA A 123 -9.22 -3.36 7.68
N ASN A 124 -8.03 -3.32 8.27
CA ASN A 124 -7.79 -2.75 9.59
C ASN A 124 -7.96 -1.23 9.62
N ARG A 125 -7.53 -0.50 8.57
CA ARG A 125 -7.77 0.94 8.43
C ARG A 125 -9.28 1.24 8.37
N ILE A 126 -10.04 0.46 7.61
CA ILE A 126 -11.52 0.60 7.55
C ILE A 126 -12.15 0.24 8.90
N ARG A 127 -11.71 -0.85 9.56
CA ARG A 127 -12.19 -1.24 10.89
C ARG A 127 -11.90 -0.16 11.95
N ALA A 128 -10.76 0.50 11.88
CA ALA A 128 -10.43 1.61 12.79
C ALA A 128 -11.46 2.74 12.66
N VAL A 129 -11.75 3.18 11.43
CA VAL A 129 -12.79 4.18 11.16
C VAL A 129 -14.16 3.71 11.66
N ARG A 130 -14.49 2.42 11.47
CA ARG A 130 -15.75 1.85 11.96
C ARG A 130 -15.85 1.84 13.49
N ARG A 131 -14.76 1.53 14.21
CA ARG A 131 -14.72 1.59 15.68
C ARG A 131 -14.96 3.01 16.18
N GLU A 132 -14.37 4.00 15.53
CA GLU A 132 -14.57 5.41 15.89
C GLU A 132 -16.01 5.87 15.60
N LEU A 133 -16.57 5.48 14.45
CA LEU A 133 -17.97 5.74 14.14
C LEU A 133 -18.89 5.13 15.19
N LYS A 134 -18.62 3.88 15.59
CA LYS A 134 -19.36 3.20 16.67
C LYS A 134 -19.27 3.95 17.99
N GLN A 135 -18.06 4.34 18.39
CA GLN A 135 -17.82 5.09 19.63
C GLN A 135 -18.56 6.45 19.62
N GLN A 136 -18.57 7.16 18.49
CA GLN A 136 -19.32 8.42 18.39
C GLN A 136 -20.83 8.24 18.47
N LEU A 137 -21.37 7.09 18.05
CA LEU A 137 -22.78 6.76 18.21
C LEU A 137 -23.10 6.48 19.69
N GLU A 138 -22.26 5.70 20.37
CA GLU A 138 -22.38 5.39 21.80
C GLU A 138 -22.25 6.66 22.66
N ASP A 139 -21.28 7.53 22.38
CA ASP A 139 -21.10 8.82 23.07
C ASP A 139 -22.30 9.75 22.92
N LYS A 140 -22.93 9.77 21.74
CA LYS A 140 -24.13 10.60 21.49
C LYS A 140 -25.32 10.11 22.29
N ASN A 141 -25.51 8.79 22.34
CA ASN A 141 -26.56 8.18 23.14
C ASN A 141 -26.33 8.48 24.63
N THR A 142 -25.12 8.23 25.12
CA THR A 142 -24.74 8.48 26.53
C THR A 142 -24.89 9.95 26.91
N LYS A 143 -24.43 10.90 26.07
CA LYS A 143 -24.61 12.34 26.32
C LYS A 143 -26.07 12.76 26.31
N SER A 144 -26.90 12.14 25.48
CA SER A 144 -28.34 12.43 25.47
C SER A 144 -29.03 11.95 26.75
N GLU A 145 -28.65 10.77 27.26
CA GLU A 145 -29.13 10.23 28.54
C GLU A 145 -28.66 11.09 29.72
N LEU A 146 -27.37 11.40 29.79
CA LEU A 146 -26.79 12.25 30.84
C LEU A 146 -27.42 13.64 30.85
N ARG A 147 -27.71 14.24 29.68
CA ARG A 147 -28.38 15.54 29.58
C ARG A 147 -29.82 15.50 30.09
N ILE A 148 -30.51 14.37 29.93
CA ILE A 148 -31.85 14.14 30.50
C ILE A 148 -31.76 13.99 32.02
N GLU A 149 -30.70 13.37 32.55
CA GLU A 149 -30.46 13.23 33.99
C GLU A 149 -30.01 14.53 34.66
N THR A 150 -29.11 15.31 34.04
CA THR A 150 -28.70 16.64 34.56
C THR A 150 -29.84 17.65 34.48
N ALA A 151 -30.72 17.57 33.47
CA ALA A 151 -31.94 18.37 33.44
C ALA A 151 -32.90 18.02 34.59
N LYS A 152 -32.81 16.81 35.17
CA LYS A 152 -33.58 16.38 36.35
C LYS A 152 -32.90 16.75 37.67
N ASN A 153 -31.58 16.76 37.73
CA ASN A 153 -30.79 17.07 38.92
C ASN A 153 -30.00 18.37 38.71
N GLY A 154 -30.50 19.50 39.22
CA GLY A 154 -29.92 20.84 39.02
C GLY A 154 -28.43 20.97 39.37
N ASN A 155 -27.74 21.84 38.61
CA ASN A 155 -26.29 22.04 38.58
C ASN A 155 -25.66 22.49 39.91
N GLY A 156 -24.56 21.83 40.28
CA GLY A 156 -23.48 22.41 41.07
C GLY A 156 -22.15 22.17 40.33
N GLU A 157 -21.55 23.22 39.78
CA GLU A 157 -20.21 23.17 39.18
C GLU A 157 -19.16 23.31 40.29
N SER A 158 -18.20 22.38 40.36
CA SER A 158 -17.18 22.33 41.41
C SER A 158 -15.82 22.82 40.89
N GLU A 159 -15.04 23.51 41.72
CA GLU A 159 -13.74 24.12 41.33
C GLU A 159 -12.69 23.09 40.89
N ASP A 160 -12.82 21.82 41.31
CA ASP A 160 -11.95 20.71 40.90
C ASP A 160 -12.12 20.32 39.42
N ASP A 161 -13.27 20.64 38.82
CA ASP A 161 -13.55 20.35 37.41
C ASP A 161 -12.74 21.31 36.50
N ASN A 162 -12.62 22.58 36.89
CA ASN A 162 -11.85 23.58 36.15
C ASN A 162 -10.36 23.21 36.01
N GLY A 163 -9.75 22.63 37.06
CA GLY A 163 -8.36 22.20 37.04
C GLY A 163 -8.09 21.01 36.11
N LYS A 164 -9.05 20.09 36.00
CA LYS A 164 -8.99 18.94 35.08
C LYS A 164 -9.22 19.37 33.64
N GLU A 165 -10.13 20.30 33.40
CA GLU A 165 -10.37 20.89 32.08
C GLU A 165 -9.16 21.65 31.56
N PHE A 166 -8.51 22.45 32.42
CA PHE A 166 -7.28 23.16 32.06
C PHE A 166 -6.19 22.17 31.62
N LYS A 167 -5.97 21.08 32.36
CA LYS A 167 -4.98 20.05 31.99
C LYS A 167 -5.32 19.36 30.67
N ARG A 168 -6.60 19.07 30.39
CA ARG A 168 -7.02 18.45 29.12
C ARG A 168 -6.83 19.36 27.92
N ASN A 169 -7.02 20.67 28.11
CA ASN A 169 -6.94 21.67 27.05
C ASN A 169 -5.58 22.38 27.00
N PHE A 170 -4.62 21.97 27.84
CA PHE A 170 -3.31 22.62 27.92
C PHE A 170 -2.47 22.29 26.68
N ASP A 171 -1.94 23.31 26.03
CA ASP A 171 -1.12 23.15 24.84
C ASP A 171 0.31 23.62 25.07
N TYR A 172 1.26 22.69 24.88
CA TYR A 172 2.69 22.94 25.06
C TYR A 172 3.25 24.01 24.10
N ARG A 173 2.58 24.29 22.98
CA ARG A 173 2.98 25.35 22.03
C ARG A 173 3.00 26.74 22.66
N ASP A 174 2.15 26.97 23.67
CA ASP A 174 2.00 28.27 24.33
C ASP A 174 3.18 28.54 25.29
N ILE A 175 3.75 27.49 25.90
CA ILE A 175 5.00 27.59 26.70
C ILE A 175 6.19 27.86 25.80
N MET A 176 6.30 27.14 24.68
CA MET A 176 7.45 27.21 23.79
C MET A 176 7.60 28.57 23.10
N GLY A 177 6.56 29.41 23.13
CA GLY A 177 6.59 30.77 22.61
C GLY A 177 6.78 30.84 21.09
N ILE A 178 6.50 29.75 20.35
CA ILE A 178 6.71 29.68 18.89
C ILE A 178 5.79 30.67 18.16
N PHE A 179 4.56 30.84 18.65
CA PHE A 179 3.50 31.65 18.06
C PHE A 179 3.34 33.03 18.74
N TYR A 180 4.42 33.62 19.28
CA TYR A 180 4.36 34.92 19.97
C TYR A 180 4.02 36.11 19.05
N LYS A 181 4.22 35.97 17.74
CA LYS A 181 3.98 37.01 16.71
C LYS A 181 2.82 36.69 15.76
N SER A 182 2.36 35.45 15.72
CA SER A 182 1.37 34.97 14.75
C SER A 182 0.29 34.18 15.45
N GLU A 183 -0.92 34.18 14.90
CA GLU A 183 -1.99 33.36 15.44
C GLU A 183 -1.64 31.88 15.33
N LYS A 184 -1.91 31.16 16.42
CA LYS A 184 -1.72 29.73 16.50
C LYS A 184 -2.75 29.01 15.60
N PRO A 185 -2.31 28.09 14.73
CA PRO A 185 -3.24 27.27 13.98
C PRO A 185 -4.00 26.35 14.96
N LYS A 186 -5.33 26.46 14.94
CA LYS A 186 -6.22 25.71 15.84
C LYS A 186 -6.24 24.22 15.50
N GLU A 187 -6.34 23.90 14.21
CA GLU A 187 -6.41 22.54 13.68
C GLU A 187 -5.69 22.52 12.33
N ILE A 188 -4.92 21.46 12.06
CA ILE A 188 -4.29 21.25 10.76
C ILE A 188 -5.33 20.58 9.86
N ILE A 189 -5.59 21.16 8.68
CA ILE A 189 -6.66 20.70 7.79
C ILE A 189 -6.03 20.06 6.56
N SER A 190 -6.42 18.83 6.23
CA SER A 190 -6.02 18.22 4.97
C SER A 190 -6.86 18.77 3.80
N GLU A 191 -6.23 19.05 2.66
CA GLU A 191 -6.90 19.40 1.41
C GLU A 191 -8.00 18.39 1.05
N ASP A 192 -7.76 17.10 1.33
CA ASP A 192 -8.69 16.01 1.04
C ASP A 192 -9.97 16.11 1.90
N SER A 193 -9.89 16.72 3.09
CA SER A 193 -11.07 16.97 3.92
C SER A 193 -11.95 18.09 3.33
N GLN A 194 -11.36 19.10 2.69
CA GLN A 194 -12.10 20.25 2.16
C GLN A 194 -12.75 19.98 0.80
N THR A 195 -12.29 18.92 0.13
CA THR A 195 -12.76 18.57 -1.21
C THR A 195 -14.24 18.16 -1.19
N LEU A 196 -15.03 18.76 -2.09
CA LEU A 196 -16.48 18.53 -2.23
C LEU A 196 -16.78 17.13 -2.79
N LEU A 197 -16.06 16.74 -3.84
CA LEU A 197 -16.20 15.44 -4.48
C LEU A 197 -15.16 14.46 -3.90
N PRO A 198 -15.58 13.31 -3.37
CA PRO A 198 -14.64 12.38 -2.76
C PRO A 198 -13.71 11.72 -3.80
N GLU A 199 -14.11 11.70 -5.07
CA GLU A 199 -13.32 11.18 -6.20
C GLU A 199 -12.03 11.97 -6.43
N LEU A 200 -12.00 13.25 -6.06
CA LEU A 200 -10.85 14.12 -6.22
C LEU A 200 -9.92 14.08 -5.00
N ALA A 201 -10.40 13.51 -3.88
CA ALA A 201 -9.68 13.44 -2.62
C ALA A 201 -8.80 12.20 -2.55
N GLY A 202 -7.60 12.34 -1.99
CA GLY A 202 -6.68 11.24 -1.72
C GLY A 202 -6.32 10.47 -2.99
N GLY A 203 -5.95 9.20 -2.89
CA GLY A 203 -5.67 8.39 -4.07
C GLY A 203 -4.92 7.13 -3.70
N VAL A 204 -5.18 6.06 -4.44
CA VAL A 204 -4.59 4.76 -4.18
C VAL A 204 -3.87 4.29 -5.43
N ILE A 205 -2.61 3.90 -5.31
CA ILE A 205 -1.84 3.27 -6.38
C ILE A 205 -1.49 1.85 -5.96
N CYS A 206 -2.05 0.86 -6.66
CA CYS A 206 -1.71 -0.55 -6.48
C CYS A 206 -0.68 -0.95 -7.54
N ILE A 207 0.55 -1.26 -7.14
CA ILE A 207 1.60 -1.76 -8.04
C ILE A 207 1.54 -3.28 -8.04
N GLY A 208 1.10 -3.84 -9.16
CA GLY A 208 0.93 -5.28 -9.40
C GLY A 208 -0.52 -5.74 -9.31
N ARG A 209 -0.85 -6.80 -10.06
CA ARG A 209 -2.17 -7.43 -10.01
C ARG A 209 -2.46 -8.06 -8.64
N GLY A 210 -1.44 -8.61 -7.98
CA GLY A 210 -1.56 -9.17 -6.63
C GLY A 210 -1.99 -8.13 -5.59
N SER A 211 -1.37 -6.94 -5.60
CA SER A 211 -1.73 -5.86 -4.66
C SER A 211 -3.15 -5.34 -4.90
N TYR A 212 -3.59 -5.27 -6.16
CA TYR A 212 -4.97 -4.89 -6.47
C TYR A 212 -5.99 -5.92 -5.96
N LYS A 213 -5.75 -7.23 -6.14
CA LYS A 213 -6.62 -8.28 -5.59
C LYS A 213 -6.73 -8.18 -4.07
N GLU A 214 -5.61 -8.01 -3.37
CA GLU A 214 -5.60 -7.85 -1.91
C GLU A 214 -6.32 -6.58 -1.46
N TYR A 215 -6.12 -5.47 -2.16
CA TYR A 215 -6.77 -4.21 -1.87
C TYR A 215 -8.30 -4.31 -1.99
N ILE A 216 -8.81 -4.89 -3.08
CA ILE A 216 -10.26 -5.09 -3.27
C ILE A 216 -10.83 -6.03 -2.21
N ASN A 217 -10.16 -7.15 -1.92
CA ASN A 217 -10.59 -8.06 -0.85
C ASN A 217 -10.57 -7.37 0.51
N GLY A 218 -9.56 -6.53 0.78
CA GLY A 218 -9.42 -5.77 2.02
C GLY A 218 -10.50 -4.73 2.20
N ILE A 219 -10.94 -4.08 1.12
CA ILE A 219 -12.10 -3.18 1.13
C ILE A 219 -13.37 -3.95 1.51
N HIS A 220 -13.68 -5.04 0.81
CA HIS A 220 -14.89 -5.80 1.05
C HIS A 220 -14.90 -6.39 2.47
N GLU A 221 -13.78 -6.94 2.91
CA GLU A 221 -13.63 -7.47 4.27
C GLU A 221 -13.71 -6.36 5.34
N GLY A 222 -13.13 -5.19 5.10
CA GLY A 222 -13.21 -4.06 6.02
C GLY A 222 -14.62 -3.51 6.15
N MET A 223 -15.38 -3.49 5.04
CA MET A 223 -16.75 -2.96 5.01
C MET A 223 -17.78 -3.97 5.55
N LEU A 224 -17.72 -5.23 5.13
CA LEU A 224 -18.72 -6.24 5.45
C LEU A 224 -18.33 -7.11 6.65
N GLY A 225 -17.04 -7.30 6.89
CA GLY A 225 -16.54 -8.22 7.91
C GLY A 225 -16.75 -7.74 9.35
N PRO A 226 -16.49 -8.61 10.35
CA PRO A 226 -16.56 -8.24 11.76
C PRO A 226 -15.44 -7.28 12.18
N LEU A 227 -15.66 -6.54 13.28
CA LEU A 227 -14.69 -5.60 13.86
C LEU A 227 -13.52 -6.30 14.56
N GLU A 228 -13.80 -7.45 15.17
CA GLU A 228 -12.84 -8.26 15.93
C GLU A 228 -12.73 -9.64 15.28
N ALA A 229 -11.55 -10.25 15.36
CA ALA A 229 -11.36 -11.61 14.87
C ALA A 229 -12.30 -12.53 15.65
N LEU A 230 -13.00 -13.42 14.95
CA LEU A 230 -13.60 -14.56 15.63
C LEU A 230 -12.43 -15.34 16.24
N SER A 231 -12.32 -15.36 17.57
CA SER A 231 -11.36 -16.22 18.24
C SER A 231 -11.69 -17.65 17.83
N GLU A 232 -10.85 -18.27 17.00
CA GLU A 232 -10.87 -19.72 16.85
C GLU A 232 -10.78 -20.28 18.29
N PRO A 233 -11.69 -21.18 18.70
CA PRO A 233 -11.65 -21.71 20.06
C PRO A 233 -10.27 -22.33 20.27
N THR A 234 -9.48 -21.69 21.12
CA THR A 234 -8.20 -22.24 21.54
C THR A 234 -8.48 -23.63 22.07
N ILE A 235 -7.75 -24.64 21.61
CA ILE A 235 -7.84 -26.06 22.02
C ILE A 235 -7.69 -26.25 23.56
N ALA A 236 -7.43 -25.17 24.30
CA ALA A 236 -7.34 -25.10 25.76
C ALA A 236 -8.68 -25.29 26.52
N GLU A 237 -9.85 -25.28 25.88
CA GLU A 237 -11.15 -25.45 26.57
C GLU A 237 -11.74 -26.87 26.52
N ILE A 238 -11.00 -27.88 26.03
CA ILE A 238 -11.50 -29.28 26.01
C ILE A 238 -11.24 -30.03 27.33
N ASN A 239 -10.42 -29.49 28.25
CA ASN A 239 -9.93 -30.26 29.41
C ASN A 239 -10.40 -29.77 30.79
N ASN A 240 -11.60 -29.18 30.92
CA ASN A 240 -12.13 -28.87 32.25
C ASN A 240 -13.63 -29.17 32.37
N GLU A 241 -13.95 -30.45 32.62
CA GLU A 241 -14.98 -30.86 33.57
C GLU A 241 -14.63 -32.24 34.15
N PRO A 242 -15.06 -32.57 35.39
CA PRO A 242 -14.19 -33.18 36.39
C PRO A 242 -14.35 -34.70 36.49
N ALA A 243 -13.24 -35.42 36.69
CA ALA A 243 -13.24 -36.81 37.13
C ALA A 243 -12.70 -36.90 38.57
N SER A 244 -13.57 -37.44 39.43
CA SER A 244 -13.47 -37.69 40.87
C SER A 244 -12.25 -38.52 41.31
N GLU A 245 -11.68 -38.13 42.46
CA GLU A 245 -10.68 -38.89 43.24
C GLU A 245 -11.24 -40.25 43.75
N PRO A 246 -10.36 -41.18 44.20
CA PRO A 246 -10.04 -41.20 45.63
C PRO A 246 -8.57 -41.52 46.00
N GLN A 247 -8.05 -40.71 46.93
CA GLN A 247 -7.32 -40.98 48.19
C GLN A 247 -6.18 -42.03 48.27
N GLY A 248 -5.06 -41.66 48.93
CA GLY A 248 -4.13 -42.66 49.49
C GLY A 248 -2.72 -42.28 50.01
N ASN A 249 -2.55 -41.14 50.71
CA ASN A 249 -1.72 -40.94 51.93
C ASN A 249 -0.16 -40.99 51.96
N THR A 250 0.40 -39.90 52.55
CA THR A 250 1.60 -39.76 53.44
C THR A 250 3.01 -39.97 52.85
N SER A 251 4.01 -39.08 53.01
CA SER A 251 4.56 -38.43 54.23
C SER A 251 5.44 -37.19 53.84
N ILE A 252 5.24 -36.01 54.43
CA ILE A 252 6.10 -35.31 55.44
C ILE A 252 7.59 -35.14 55.04
N ASP A 253 8.02 -33.90 54.74
CA ASP A 253 9.00 -33.18 55.57
C ASP A 253 9.15 -31.69 55.19
N ASN A 254 9.39 -30.90 56.23
CA ASN A 254 9.38 -29.44 56.31
C ASN A 254 10.63 -28.79 55.71
N ASP A 255 10.53 -27.57 55.15
CA ASP A 255 11.13 -26.41 55.82
C ASP A 255 10.58 -25.08 55.29
N SER A 256 10.45 -24.15 56.21
CA SER A 256 9.93 -22.80 56.09
C SER A 256 11.06 -21.79 55.86
N THR A 257 10.82 -20.74 55.06
CA THR A 257 11.12 -19.34 55.46
C THR A 257 10.47 -18.34 54.51
N ASN A 258 9.65 -17.48 55.10
CA ASN A 258 9.12 -16.22 54.57
C ASN A 258 10.24 -15.29 54.04
N VAL A 259 9.94 -14.49 53.01
CA VAL A 259 9.95 -13.00 53.08
C VAL A 259 9.04 -12.45 51.98
N ASP A 260 7.94 -11.81 52.40
CA ASP A 260 7.16 -10.87 51.59
C ASP A 260 7.92 -9.55 51.43
N ILE A 261 8.07 -9.05 50.20
CA ILE A 261 8.14 -7.59 49.95
C ILE A 261 7.31 -7.28 48.71
N ASN A 262 6.20 -6.61 48.96
CA ASN A 262 5.27 -6.05 47.99
C ASN A 262 5.69 -4.59 47.73
N ILE A 263 6.07 -4.23 46.51
CA ILE A 263 6.18 -2.83 46.07
C ILE A 263 5.53 -2.69 44.69
N ALA A 264 4.43 -1.96 44.67
CA ALA A 264 3.76 -1.45 43.49
C ALA A 264 4.48 -0.19 42.98
N THR A 265 4.70 -0.08 41.67
CA THR A 265 4.78 1.19 40.89
C THR A 265 4.89 0.83 39.40
N SER A 266 3.83 1.03 38.63
CA SER A 266 3.61 2.17 37.71
C SER A 266 4.35 2.05 36.37
N SER A 267 3.56 1.74 35.33
CA SER A 267 3.55 2.34 33.98
C SER A 267 4.86 2.87 33.40
N THR A 268 5.31 2.31 32.27
CA THR A 268 5.91 3.10 31.19
C THR A 268 5.67 2.42 29.84
N GLU A 269 4.95 3.13 28.98
CA GLU A 269 4.85 2.94 27.54
C GLU A 269 6.23 3.11 26.91
N LEU A 270 6.63 2.22 26.01
CA LEU A 270 7.69 2.52 25.03
C LEU A 270 7.37 1.86 23.69
N ASN A 271 6.96 2.72 22.74
CA ASN A 271 7.21 2.54 21.31
C ASN A 271 8.70 2.27 21.05
N PRO A 272 9.01 1.62 19.93
CA PRO A 272 10.07 2.20 19.10
C PRO A 272 9.77 2.12 17.60
N THR A 273 9.60 3.29 16.99
CA THR A 273 10.12 3.54 15.64
C THR A 273 11.64 3.58 15.69
N LEU A 274 12.35 2.84 14.82
CA LEU A 274 13.56 3.35 14.19
C LEU A 274 13.94 2.56 12.93
N ASN A 275 13.91 3.25 11.79
CA ASN A 275 14.74 2.94 10.63
C ASN A 275 16.18 3.38 10.93
N LYS A 276 17.17 2.48 10.81
CA LYS A 276 18.52 2.85 10.35
C LYS A 276 19.27 1.64 9.78
N VAL A 277 19.65 1.79 8.52
CA VAL A 277 20.51 0.94 7.71
C VAL A 277 21.94 0.94 8.27
N SER A 278 22.56 -0.24 8.33
CA SER A 278 24.02 -0.39 8.19
C SER A 278 24.35 -1.76 7.60
N ASP A 279 24.85 -1.74 6.37
CA ASP A 279 25.55 -2.84 5.70
C ASP A 279 26.75 -3.30 6.52
N THR A 280 26.98 -4.62 6.58
CA THR A 280 28.32 -5.22 6.56
C THR A 280 28.20 -6.71 6.28
N ASP A 281 28.64 -7.10 5.09
CA ASP A 281 28.87 -8.49 4.69
C ASP A 281 30.01 -9.10 5.51
N LYS A 282 29.84 -10.36 5.91
CA LYS A 282 30.91 -11.38 5.85
C LYS A 282 30.33 -12.79 5.98
N ASP A 283 30.66 -13.59 4.98
CA ASP A 283 30.35 -15.00 4.81
C ASP A 283 30.88 -15.89 5.95
N SER A 284 30.09 -16.89 6.32
CA SER A 284 30.60 -18.23 6.63
C SER A 284 29.52 -19.26 6.34
N GLU A 285 29.80 -20.10 5.34
CA GLU A 285 29.10 -21.34 5.03
C GLU A 285 29.03 -22.26 6.26
N ASN A 286 27.86 -22.87 6.48
CA ASN A 286 27.76 -24.30 6.81
C ASN A 286 26.33 -24.78 6.51
N GLU A 287 26.31 -25.96 5.91
CA GLU A 287 25.18 -26.76 5.45
C GLU A 287 24.36 -27.32 6.64
N ASP A 288 23.16 -27.83 6.29
CA ASP A 288 22.15 -28.50 7.12
C ASP A 288 21.05 -27.61 7.73
N ASP A 289 20.03 -27.28 6.91
CA ASP A 289 18.69 -26.86 7.37
C ASP A 289 17.63 -27.18 6.29
N GLU A 290 17.47 -28.45 5.88
CA GLU A 290 16.36 -28.88 5.01
C GLU A 290 15.04 -29.14 5.78
N ASP A 291 15.04 -29.12 7.11
CA ASP A 291 13.86 -29.46 7.95
C ASP A 291 13.18 -28.25 8.62
N ASP A 292 13.68 -27.03 8.40
CA ASP A 292 13.18 -25.81 9.09
C ASP A 292 12.36 -24.87 8.16
N ASP A 293 12.34 -25.13 6.85
CA ASP A 293 11.57 -24.36 5.87
C ASP A 293 10.05 -24.61 5.91
N GLU A 294 9.60 -25.77 6.43
CA GLU A 294 8.16 -26.04 6.59
C GLU A 294 7.54 -25.28 7.77
N LYS A 295 8.31 -24.94 8.81
CA LYS A 295 7.82 -24.14 9.95
C LYS A 295 7.89 -22.64 9.70
N ARG A 296 8.69 -22.21 8.72
CA ARG A 296 8.78 -20.82 8.23
C ARG A 296 7.82 -20.51 7.10
N GLU A 297 6.85 -21.39 6.80
CA GLU A 297 5.57 -20.98 6.18
C GLU A 297 4.75 -20.15 7.20
N THR A 298 5.29 -18.96 7.44
CA THR A 298 4.80 -17.85 8.27
C THR A 298 3.29 -17.77 8.32
N ARG A 299 2.76 -17.64 9.55
CA ARG A 299 1.34 -17.43 9.88
C ARG A 299 0.67 -16.46 8.88
N LYS A 300 0.07 -16.99 7.82
CA LYS A 300 -0.74 -16.21 6.88
C LYS A 300 -1.94 -15.71 7.67
N LEU A 301 -2.17 -14.40 7.66
CA LEU A 301 -3.34 -13.83 8.31
C LEU A 301 -4.55 -14.29 7.52
N LYS A 302 -5.38 -15.13 8.13
CA LYS A 302 -6.62 -15.58 7.51
C LYS A 302 -7.58 -14.40 7.38
N PRO A 303 -8.27 -14.24 6.24
CA PRO A 303 -9.30 -13.22 6.10
C PRO A 303 -10.45 -13.49 7.07
N TYR A 304 -11.06 -12.43 7.62
CA TYR A 304 -12.22 -12.58 8.49
C TYR A 304 -13.48 -12.93 7.70
N LEU A 305 -13.50 -12.62 6.40
CA LEU A 305 -14.60 -12.88 5.48
C LEU A 305 -14.03 -13.34 4.14
N THR A 306 -14.49 -14.47 3.63
CA THR A 306 -14.10 -14.96 2.31
C THR A 306 -14.97 -14.35 1.21
N SER A 307 -14.45 -14.25 -0.02
CA SER A 307 -15.14 -13.65 -1.17
C SER A 307 -16.50 -14.30 -1.51
N ASP A 308 -16.66 -15.58 -1.22
CA ASP A 308 -17.94 -16.30 -1.43
C ASP A 308 -19.05 -15.84 -0.49
N GLN A 309 -18.70 -15.24 0.65
CA GLN A 309 -19.65 -14.87 1.70
C GLN A 309 -20.20 -13.44 1.53
N TYR A 310 -19.60 -12.63 0.65
CA TYR A 310 -19.92 -11.20 0.52
C TYR A 310 -21.41 -10.94 0.26
N SER A 311 -22.05 -11.72 -0.61
CA SER A 311 -23.48 -11.57 -0.95
C SER A 311 -24.43 -11.92 0.19
N THR A 312 -24.02 -12.80 1.10
CA THR A 312 -24.83 -13.28 2.23
C THR A 312 -24.81 -12.33 3.43
N VAL A 313 -23.76 -11.52 3.58
CA VAL A 313 -23.57 -10.66 4.76
C VAL A 313 -24.29 -9.34 4.57
N ASP A 314 -24.96 -8.87 5.62
CA ASP A 314 -25.60 -7.56 5.64
C ASP A 314 -24.60 -6.45 5.97
N ILE A 315 -24.87 -5.24 5.45
CA ILE A 315 -24.04 -4.07 5.74
C ILE A 315 -24.17 -3.71 7.24
N PRO A 316 -23.05 -3.58 7.97
CA PRO A 316 -23.06 -3.20 9.38
C PRO A 316 -23.83 -1.89 9.66
N LEU A 317 -24.47 -1.82 10.83
CA LEU A 317 -25.31 -0.69 11.21
C LEU A 317 -24.53 0.63 11.28
N GLU A 318 -23.26 0.58 11.70
CA GLU A 318 -22.44 1.80 11.84
C GLU A 318 -22.20 2.46 10.48
N ILE A 319 -22.00 1.63 9.45
CA ILE A 319 -21.76 2.06 8.07
C ILE A 319 -23.05 2.59 7.45
N SER A 320 -24.16 1.87 7.60
CA SER A 320 -25.44 2.32 7.02
C SER A 320 -25.88 3.66 7.60
N GLN A 321 -25.71 3.89 8.90
CA GLN A 321 -25.97 5.19 9.51
C GLN A 321 -25.00 6.28 9.04
N ALA A 322 -23.73 5.94 8.82
CA ALA A 322 -22.75 6.90 8.30
C ALA A 322 -23.08 7.32 6.88
N LEU A 323 -23.45 6.37 6.00
CA LEU A 323 -23.88 6.63 4.62
C LEU A 323 -25.13 7.54 4.58
N LEU A 324 -26.13 7.27 5.44
CA LEU A 324 -27.33 8.10 5.52
C LEU A 324 -27.04 9.54 5.99
N LYS A 325 -26.07 9.74 6.91
CA LYS A 325 -25.70 11.06 7.42
C LYS A 325 -24.83 11.84 6.44
N GLY A 326 -23.96 11.13 5.71
CA GLY A 326 -22.92 11.72 4.86
C GLY A 326 -23.31 11.89 3.40
N ASN A 327 -24.61 11.77 3.04
CA ASN A 327 -25.08 11.71 1.66
C ASN A 327 -24.25 10.72 0.83
N ASP A 328 -24.24 9.44 1.24
CA ASP A 328 -23.48 8.36 0.59
C ASP A 328 -21.94 8.44 0.72
N ILE A 329 -21.40 9.37 1.52
CA ILE A 329 -19.95 9.53 1.73
C ILE A 329 -19.59 9.23 3.19
N ILE A 330 -18.66 8.30 3.38
CA ILE A 330 -18.09 7.99 4.70
C ILE A 330 -16.77 8.77 4.85
N ARG A 331 -16.70 9.57 5.91
CA ARG A 331 -15.50 10.33 6.28
C ARG A 331 -14.97 9.81 7.61
N ASP A 332 -13.64 9.82 7.73
CA ASP A 332 -12.95 9.56 8.99
C ASP A 332 -13.42 10.59 10.05
N PRO A 333 -13.89 10.16 11.22
CA PRO A 333 -14.35 11.07 12.26
C PRO A 333 -13.26 11.99 12.83
N GLN A 334 -11.99 11.58 12.81
CA GLN A 334 -10.87 12.40 13.29
C GLN A 334 -10.45 13.40 12.22
N ASN A 335 -10.11 12.89 11.04
CA ASN A 335 -9.46 13.68 9.99
C ASN A 335 -10.43 14.32 9.00
N LYS A 336 -11.72 13.91 9.01
CA LYS A 336 -12.78 14.33 8.06
C LYS A 336 -12.47 14.03 6.59
N ILE A 337 -11.45 13.21 6.33
CA ILE A 337 -11.03 12.75 5.00
C ILE A 337 -11.96 11.62 4.54
N PRO A 338 -12.37 11.56 3.27
CA PRO A 338 -13.09 10.41 2.72
C PRO A 338 -12.29 9.11 2.90
N ILE A 339 -12.96 8.04 3.34
CA ILE A 339 -12.31 6.74 3.52
C ILE A 339 -11.73 6.22 2.20
N MET A 340 -10.76 5.31 2.27
CA MET A 340 -10.08 4.76 1.09
C MET A 340 -11.01 4.15 0.03
N LEU A 341 -12.23 3.71 0.41
CA LEU A 341 -13.24 3.22 -0.53
C LEU A 341 -13.60 4.25 -1.61
N HIS A 342 -13.70 5.53 -1.24
CA HIS A 342 -14.14 6.57 -2.16
C HIS A 342 -13.01 7.20 -2.98
N GLN A 343 -11.76 6.96 -2.58
CA GLN A 343 -10.58 7.51 -3.24
C GLN A 343 -10.34 6.82 -4.59
N PRO A 344 -9.84 7.55 -5.60
CA PRO A 344 -9.60 6.99 -6.92
C PRO A 344 -8.45 5.98 -6.88
N VAL A 345 -8.67 4.81 -7.48
CA VAL A 345 -7.69 3.72 -7.52
C VAL A 345 -7.04 3.67 -8.90
N LEU A 346 -5.71 3.60 -8.92
CA LEU A 346 -4.90 3.32 -10.09
C LEU A 346 -4.16 2.01 -9.89
N VAL A 347 -4.13 1.14 -10.91
CA VAL A 347 -3.35 -0.11 -10.86
C VAL A 347 -2.28 -0.07 -11.93
N ILE A 348 -1.05 -0.37 -11.53
CA ILE A 348 0.11 -0.41 -12.41
C ILE A 348 0.57 -1.85 -12.54
N PRO A 349 0.49 -2.47 -13.73
CA PRO A 349 0.93 -3.85 -13.90
C PRO A 349 2.44 -4.00 -13.73
N VAL A 350 2.87 -5.12 -13.17
CA VAL A 350 4.29 -5.50 -12.98
C VAL A 350 4.63 -6.66 -13.92
N PRO A 351 5.02 -6.37 -15.18
CA PRO A 351 5.33 -7.43 -16.13
C PRO A 351 6.62 -8.14 -15.69
N ASN A 352 6.49 -9.40 -15.27
CA ASN A 352 7.62 -10.23 -14.85
C ASN A 352 7.53 -11.65 -15.45
N LEU A 353 8.30 -11.89 -16.50
CA LEU A 353 8.37 -13.19 -17.16
C LEU A 353 9.50 -14.04 -16.58
N ILE A 354 9.16 -15.24 -16.14
CA ILE A 354 10.10 -16.21 -15.56
C ILE A 354 10.17 -17.46 -16.46
N GLY A 355 11.38 -17.96 -16.70
CA GLY A 355 11.62 -19.19 -17.46
C GLY A 355 12.46 -19.03 -18.73
N PHE A 356 13.10 -20.12 -19.14
CA PHE A 356 14.04 -20.13 -20.29
C PHE A 356 13.33 -19.92 -21.63
N LEU A 357 12.16 -20.52 -21.83
CA LEU A 357 11.39 -20.36 -23.07
C LEU A 357 10.84 -18.93 -23.25
N ALA A 358 10.73 -18.16 -22.17
CA ALA A 358 10.27 -16.77 -22.18
C ALA A 358 11.39 -15.75 -22.49
N ILE A 359 12.65 -16.18 -22.64
CA ILE A 359 13.78 -15.30 -22.96
C ILE A 359 13.56 -14.41 -24.20
N PRO A 360 13.10 -14.92 -25.37
CA PRO A 360 12.89 -14.06 -26.54
C PRO A 360 11.85 -12.97 -26.29
N GLU A 361 10.78 -13.28 -25.56
CA GLU A 361 9.76 -12.31 -25.19
C GLU A 361 10.31 -11.29 -24.18
N ARG A 362 11.11 -11.71 -23.21
CA ARG A 362 11.81 -10.79 -22.30
C ARG A 362 12.71 -9.80 -23.04
N ILE A 363 13.44 -10.27 -24.05
CA ILE A 363 14.28 -9.40 -24.90
C ILE A 363 13.39 -8.41 -25.66
N TYR A 364 12.28 -8.88 -26.23
CA TYR A 364 11.30 -8.00 -26.90
C TYR A 364 10.74 -6.93 -25.97
N ARG A 365 10.27 -7.30 -24.77
CA ARG A 365 9.77 -6.37 -23.75
C ARG A 365 10.85 -5.42 -23.24
N PHE A 366 12.11 -5.85 -23.22
CA PHE A 366 13.25 -5.00 -22.85
C PHE A 366 13.50 -3.89 -23.88
N TYR A 367 13.42 -4.19 -25.19
CA TYR A 367 13.58 -3.22 -26.27
C TYR A 367 12.33 -2.39 -26.58
N THR A 368 11.16 -2.78 -26.06
CA THR A 368 9.89 -2.04 -26.21
C THR A 368 9.42 -1.39 -24.90
N LYS A 369 10.30 -1.33 -23.88
CA LYS A 369 9.96 -0.85 -22.55
C LYS A 369 9.46 0.59 -22.53
N ARG A 370 9.84 1.43 -23.50
CA ARG A 370 9.28 2.79 -23.68
C ARG A 370 7.74 2.84 -23.69
N LYS A 371 7.05 1.86 -24.28
CA LYS A 371 5.57 1.86 -24.38
C LYS A 371 4.94 1.72 -22.99
N TYR A 372 5.41 0.72 -22.26
CA TYR A 372 5.04 0.51 -20.86
C TYR A 372 5.35 1.74 -19.99
N VAL A 373 6.48 2.42 -20.24
CA VAL A 373 6.81 3.64 -19.49
C VAL A 373 5.88 4.81 -19.81
N GLU A 374 5.47 4.97 -21.07
CA GLU A 374 4.45 5.97 -21.45
C GLU A 374 3.14 5.68 -20.74
N GLU A 375 2.64 4.43 -20.79
CA GLU A 375 1.41 4.00 -20.13
C GLU A 375 1.44 4.34 -18.63
N VAL A 376 2.46 3.84 -17.90
CA VAL A 376 2.60 4.08 -16.46
C VAL A 376 2.72 5.56 -16.12
N CYS A 377 3.53 6.32 -16.85
CA CYS A 377 3.69 7.75 -16.55
C CYS A 377 2.42 8.55 -16.86
N SER A 378 1.70 8.18 -17.93
CA SER A 378 0.45 8.83 -18.34
C SER A 378 -0.68 8.61 -17.33
N GLU A 379 -0.77 7.40 -16.79
CA GLU A 379 -1.77 7.02 -15.80
C GLU A 379 -1.51 7.72 -14.45
N VAL A 380 -0.26 7.71 -13.99
CA VAL A 380 0.12 8.41 -12.75
C VAL A 380 -0.10 9.91 -12.90
N ALA A 381 0.26 10.51 -14.04
CA ALA A 381 -0.01 11.92 -14.31
C ALA A 381 -1.51 12.22 -14.35
N SER A 382 -2.34 11.31 -14.87
CA SER A 382 -3.80 11.45 -14.88
C SER A 382 -4.37 11.44 -13.45
N LEU A 383 -3.91 10.53 -12.60
CA LEU A 383 -4.31 10.47 -11.18
C LEU A 383 -3.93 11.75 -10.41
N VAL A 384 -2.70 12.24 -10.62
CA VAL A 384 -2.17 13.46 -10.00
C VAL A 384 -2.98 14.68 -10.44
N ASN A 385 -3.23 14.81 -11.74
CA ASN A 385 -4.01 15.92 -12.30
C ASN A 385 -5.53 15.73 -12.16
N GLN A 386 -5.97 14.66 -11.51
CA GLN A 386 -7.39 14.30 -11.33
C GLN A 386 -8.18 14.24 -12.65
N LYS A 387 -7.52 13.77 -13.72
CA LYS A 387 -8.12 13.55 -15.04
C LYS A 387 -8.55 12.09 -15.18
N ASN A 388 -9.61 11.85 -15.97
CA ASN A 388 -10.09 10.51 -16.35
C ASN A 388 -10.47 9.60 -15.17
N ILE A 389 -11.07 10.17 -14.13
CA ILE A 389 -11.66 9.39 -13.05
C ILE A 389 -13.07 8.97 -13.48
N ARG A 390 -13.36 7.68 -13.37
CA ARG A 390 -14.67 7.11 -13.67
C ARG A 390 -15.17 6.24 -12.51
N PRO A 391 -16.49 6.06 -12.37
CA PRO A 391 -17.04 5.08 -11.45
C PRO A 391 -16.56 3.66 -11.78
N TYR A 392 -16.50 2.82 -10.74
CA TYR A 392 -16.16 1.41 -10.85
C TYR A 392 -17.22 0.62 -11.63
N GLU A 393 -16.77 -0.19 -12.58
CA GLU A 393 -17.58 -1.12 -13.37
C GLU A 393 -17.08 -2.55 -13.15
N SER A 394 -17.88 -3.37 -12.46
CA SER A 394 -17.51 -4.72 -12.03
C SER A 394 -16.93 -5.61 -13.13
N SER A 395 -17.51 -5.61 -14.33
CA SER A 395 -17.05 -6.50 -15.41
C SER A 395 -15.64 -6.14 -15.92
N ALA A 396 -15.39 -4.86 -16.17
CA ALA A 396 -14.12 -4.38 -16.72
C ALA A 396 -13.04 -4.32 -15.63
N ASP A 397 -13.39 -3.83 -14.44
CA ASP A 397 -12.41 -3.50 -13.41
C ASP A 397 -11.91 -4.70 -12.62
N LEU A 398 -12.73 -5.75 -12.49
CA LEU A 398 -12.25 -7.04 -11.99
C LEU A 398 -11.12 -7.60 -12.85
N SER A 399 -11.12 -7.32 -14.17
CA SER A 399 -10.10 -7.79 -15.11
C SER A 399 -8.90 -6.85 -15.26
N LEU A 400 -8.83 -5.77 -14.47
CA LEU A 400 -7.80 -4.77 -14.61
C LEU A 400 -6.42 -5.33 -14.23
N ALA A 401 -5.43 -5.09 -15.09
CA ALA A 401 -4.11 -5.73 -15.04
C ALA A 401 -4.11 -7.28 -15.12
N ALA A 402 -5.18 -7.93 -15.62
CA ALA A 402 -5.24 -9.39 -15.75
C ALA A 402 -4.18 -9.98 -16.70
N GLN A 403 -3.63 -9.17 -17.62
CA GLN A 403 -2.51 -9.57 -18.47
C GLN A 403 -1.30 -10.04 -17.65
N GLU A 404 -1.08 -9.47 -16.46
CA GLU A 404 0.00 -9.88 -15.55
C GLU A 404 -0.14 -11.33 -15.08
N GLU A 405 -1.37 -11.84 -14.95
CA GLU A 405 -1.61 -13.21 -14.52
C GLU A 405 -1.09 -14.24 -15.54
N SER A 406 -1.05 -13.87 -16.82
CA SER A 406 -0.46 -14.72 -17.87
C SER A 406 1.06 -14.84 -17.77
N ASP A 407 1.72 -13.87 -17.13
CA ASP A 407 3.18 -13.89 -16.92
C ASP A 407 3.58 -14.77 -15.72
N TRP A 408 2.61 -15.15 -14.86
CA TRP A 408 2.89 -15.87 -13.63
C TRP A 408 3.38 -17.30 -13.88
N PRO A 409 4.33 -17.81 -13.07
CA PRO A 409 4.82 -19.18 -13.24
C PRO A 409 3.71 -20.21 -13.05
N SER A 410 3.47 -21.06 -14.05
CA SER A 410 2.38 -22.03 -14.03
C SER A 410 2.43 -23.01 -12.85
N LYS A 411 3.63 -23.41 -12.41
CA LYS A 411 3.82 -24.24 -11.21
C LYS A 411 3.35 -23.52 -9.94
N TRP A 412 3.72 -22.24 -9.81
CA TRP A 412 3.33 -21.41 -8.69
C TRP A 412 1.81 -21.18 -8.66
N VAL A 413 1.19 -20.96 -9.82
CA VAL A 413 -0.27 -20.81 -9.92
C VAL A 413 -1.00 -22.08 -9.49
N LYS A 414 -0.54 -23.27 -9.90
CA LYS A 414 -1.12 -24.56 -9.45
C LYS A 414 -1.02 -24.73 -7.93
N GLN A 415 0.16 -24.46 -7.37
CA GLN A 415 0.38 -24.52 -5.93
C GLN A 415 -0.49 -23.49 -5.18
N GLY A 416 -0.66 -22.29 -5.74
CA GLY A 416 -1.54 -21.27 -5.20
C GLY A 416 -3.00 -21.69 -5.19
N LEU A 417 -3.47 -22.34 -6.25
CA LEU A 417 -4.84 -22.87 -6.35
C LEU A 417 -5.11 -23.96 -5.29
N GLU A 418 -4.18 -24.89 -5.12
CA GLU A 418 -4.23 -25.93 -4.08
C GLU A 418 -4.27 -25.31 -2.67
N ARG A 419 -3.45 -24.27 -2.45
CA ARG A 419 -3.37 -23.55 -1.17
C ARG A 419 -4.49 -22.53 -0.97
N LYS A 420 -5.37 -22.34 -1.95
CA LYS A 420 -6.36 -21.24 -1.99
C LYS A 420 -5.71 -19.88 -1.67
N SER A 421 -4.57 -19.56 -2.29
CA SER A 421 -3.90 -18.28 -2.11
C SER A 421 -4.78 -17.13 -2.64
N GLU A 422 -4.78 -16.00 -1.92
CA GLU A 422 -5.56 -14.80 -2.25
C GLU A 422 -5.28 -14.27 -3.67
N TRP A 423 -4.07 -14.48 -4.21
CA TRP A 423 -3.70 -14.00 -5.53
C TRP A 423 -4.23 -14.90 -6.66
N THR A 424 -4.35 -16.20 -6.41
CA THR A 424 -4.83 -17.18 -7.39
C THR A 424 -6.34 -17.37 -7.35
N GLN A 425 -7.00 -16.91 -6.28
CA GLN A 425 -8.46 -16.92 -6.20
C GLN A 425 -9.06 -15.97 -7.26
N GLU A 426 -10.25 -16.35 -7.74
CA GLU A 426 -11.06 -15.47 -8.57
C GLU A 426 -11.51 -14.27 -7.73
N LEU A 427 -11.30 -13.07 -8.28
CA LEU A 427 -11.72 -11.84 -7.63
C LEU A 427 -13.23 -11.71 -7.79
N LYS A 428 -13.94 -11.62 -6.67
CA LYS A 428 -15.38 -11.36 -6.62
C LYS A 428 -15.61 -10.06 -5.87
N ASP A 429 -16.53 -9.25 -6.37
CA ASP A 429 -16.93 -8.00 -5.76
C ASP A 429 -18.40 -8.03 -5.32
N ASP A 430 -18.75 -7.11 -4.43
CA ASP A 430 -20.13 -6.83 -4.02
C ASP A 430 -20.57 -5.47 -4.59
N PRO A 431 -21.59 -5.43 -5.48
CA PRO A 431 -22.14 -4.19 -6.02
C PRO A 431 -22.51 -3.13 -4.97
N ARG A 432 -22.87 -3.55 -3.75
CA ARG A 432 -23.20 -2.63 -2.65
C ARG A 432 -22.01 -1.80 -2.19
N VAL A 433 -20.81 -2.35 -2.27
CA VAL A 433 -19.56 -1.69 -1.90
C VAL A 433 -18.97 -0.97 -3.11
N THR A 434 -18.93 -1.64 -4.26
CA THR A 434 -18.26 -1.12 -5.46
C THR A 434 -18.95 0.09 -6.08
N LYS A 435 -20.25 0.30 -5.84
CA LYS A 435 -20.96 1.53 -6.24
C LYS A 435 -20.25 2.82 -5.82
N TYR A 436 -19.51 2.78 -4.72
CA TYR A 436 -18.85 3.94 -4.13
C TYR A 436 -17.39 4.12 -4.58
N MET A 437 -16.87 3.18 -5.36
CA MET A 437 -15.47 3.16 -5.81
C MET A 437 -15.28 3.91 -7.12
N HIS A 438 -14.09 4.47 -7.29
CA HIS A 438 -13.68 5.20 -8.48
C HIS A 438 -12.33 4.68 -8.97
N ILE A 439 -12.16 4.60 -10.28
CA ILE A 439 -10.93 4.16 -10.92
C ILE A 439 -10.41 5.25 -11.83
N CYS A 440 -9.09 5.43 -11.80
CA CYS A 440 -8.38 6.26 -12.76
C CYS A 440 -8.16 5.44 -14.04
N ALA A 441 -8.83 5.82 -15.12
CA ALA A 441 -8.70 5.16 -16.40
C ALA A 441 -7.46 5.65 -17.16
N SER A 442 -6.86 4.78 -17.95
CA SER A 442 -5.80 5.16 -18.89
C SER A 442 -6.32 6.25 -19.84
N PRO A 443 -5.53 7.30 -20.13
CA PRO A 443 -5.96 8.32 -21.07
C PRO A 443 -6.25 7.70 -22.44
N PRO A 444 -7.25 8.22 -23.19
CA PRO A 444 -7.49 7.77 -24.54
C PRO A 444 -6.19 7.94 -25.33
N GLN A 445 -5.66 6.83 -25.85
CA GLN A 445 -4.46 6.84 -26.68
C GLN A 445 -4.74 7.80 -27.84
N GLU A 446 -4.04 8.94 -27.88
CA GLU A 446 -3.99 9.76 -29.08
C GLU A 446 -3.48 8.84 -30.17
N GLN A 447 -4.37 8.42 -31.07
CA GLN A 447 -3.99 7.66 -32.25
C GLN A 447 -3.05 8.59 -33.02
N ASP A 448 -1.74 8.34 -32.90
CA ASP A 448 -0.71 9.00 -33.69
C ASP A 448 -1.17 8.95 -35.16
N LYS A 449 -1.56 10.11 -35.69
CA LYS A 449 -1.93 10.33 -37.08
C LYS A 449 -0.70 10.49 -37.96
#